data_AF-A0A920FTX6-F1
#
_entry.id   AF-A0A920FTX6-F1
#
_cell.length_a   1.000
_cell.length_b   1.000
_cell.length_c   1.000
_cell.angle_alpha   90.00
_cell.angle_beta   90.00
_cell.angle_gamma   90.00
#
_symmetry.space_group_name_H-M   'P 1'
#
loop_
_entity.id
_entity.type
_entity.pdbx_description
1 polymer ?
#
loop_
_entity_poly.entity_id
_entity_poly.type
_entity_poly.pdbx_seq_one_letter_code
_entity_poly.pdbx_strand_id
1 'polypeptide(L)'
;MKNIPSIHHVIINAPDDLLETEFEKKLYISRLQCEKILQDEKGFYVPSLSSRVISYKGLILSEYITDFYSDLKNKKMKTSLCVFHQRFSTNTLPEWKLAQPFRYLAHNGEINTIQGNRNWYFARRNKLEIESLPELSKLHPLISRDSSDSIYA
;
A
#
# COMPACT_ATOMS: atom_id res chain seq x y z
N MET A 1 -21.44 -4.43 10.49
CA MET A 1 -20.09 -3.81 10.52
C MET A 1 -20.23 -2.36 10.06
N LYS A 2 -20.02 -1.37 10.93
CA LYS A 2 -19.97 0.04 10.50
C LYS A 2 -18.58 0.28 9.87
N ASN A 3 -18.52 0.98 8.74
CA ASN A 3 -17.30 1.43 8.04
C ASN A 3 -16.53 0.40 7.18
N ILE A 4 -17.18 -0.58 6.54
CA ILE A 4 -16.54 -1.33 5.44
C ILE A 4 -16.46 -0.41 4.21
N PRO A 5 -15.28 -0.23 3.57
CA PRO A 5 -15.18 0.51 2.32
C PRO A 5 -15.79 -0.29 1.16
N SER A 6 -16.19 0.39 0.08
CA SER A 6 -16.45 -0.29 -1.18
C SER A 6 -15.13 -0.82 -1.75
N ILE A 7 -15.04 -2.14 -1.96
CA ILE A 7 -13.81 -2.80 -2.42
C ILE A 7 -13.99 -3.18 -3.88
N HIS A 8 -13.08 -2.69 -4.73
CA HIS A 8 -13.11 -2.92 -6.16
C HIS A 8 -11.71 -3.30 -6.67
N HIS A 9 -11.66 -4.24 -7.62
CA HIS A 9 -10.45 -4.53 -8.38
C HIS A 9 -10.49 -3.74 -9.70
N VAL A 10 -9.38 -3.11 -10.03
CA VAL A 10 -9.15 -2.51 -11.35
C VAL A 10 -8.19 -3.41 -12.10
N ILE A 11 -8.56 -3.81 -13.31
CA ILE A 11 -7.73 -4.61 -14.20
C ILE A 11 -7.06 -3.65 -15.18
N ILE A 12 -5.74 -3.67 -15.24
CA ILE A 12 -4.93 -2.81 -16.09
C ILE A 12 -4.10 -3.70 -17.01
N ASN A 13 -4.21 -3.47 -18.32
CA ASN A 13 -3.39 -4.14 -19.32
C ASN A 13 -2.18 -3.29 -19.69
N ALA A 14 -1.12 -3.96 -20.14
CA ALA A 14 0.06 -3.34 -20.72
C ALA A 14 0.20 -3.79 -22.18
N PRO A 15 0.87 -3.01 -23.05
CA PRO A 15 1.33 -3.48 -24.35
C PRO A 15 2.24 -4.70 -24.22
N ASP A 16 2.18 -5.62 -25.18
CA ASP A 16 2.93 -6.89 -25.16
C ASP A 16 4.45 -6.70 -25.15
N ASP A 17 4.94 -5.57 -25.69
CA ASP A 17 6.36 -5.22 -25.78
C ASP A 17 6.87 -4.44 -24.55
N LEU A 18 6.00 -4.10 -23.60
CA LEU A 18 6.41 -3.39 -22.40
C LEU A 18 7.09 -4.35 -21.41
N LEU A 19 8.34 -4.04 -21.06
CA LEU A 19 9.05 -4.78 -20.02
C LEU A 19 8.28 -4.72 -18.70
N GLU A 20 8.18 -5.86 -18.02
CA GLU A 20 7.47 -5.98 -16.75
C GLU A 20 7.97 -4.98 -15.69
N THR A 21 9.28 -4.73 -15.65
CA THR A 21 9.88 -3.74 -14.73
C THR A 21 9.42 -2.31 -15.02
N GLU A 22 9.24 -1.95 -16.29
CA GLU A 22 8.71 -0.65 -16.70
C GLU A 22 7.21 -0.56 -16.41
N PHE A 23 6.48 -1.67 -16.52
CA PHE A 23 5.08 -1.72 -16.12
C PHE A 23 4.91 -1.49 -14.62
N GLU A 24 5.69 -2.18 -13.78
CA GLU A 24 5.68 -1.99 -12.32
C GLU A 24 6.01 -0.55 -11.93
N LYS A 25 7.00 0.09 -12.58
CA LYS A 25 7.32 1.52 -12.38
C LYS A 25 6.14 2.42 -12.71
N LYS A 26 5.48 2.19 -13.86
CA LYS A 26 4.30 2.96 -14.27
C LYS A 26 3.16 2.79 -13.26
N LEU A 27 2.85 1.56 -12.85
CA LEU A 27 1.84 1.29 -11.83
C LEU A 27 2.16 1.98 -10.50
N TYR A 28 3.42 1.93 -10.05
CA TYR A 28 3.87 2.62 -8.85
C TYR A 28 3.63 4.14 -8.92
N ILE A 29 4.02 4.77 -10.03
CA ILE A 29 3.82 6.20 -10.26
C ILE A 29 2.34 6.56 -10.37
N SER A 30 1.55 5.79 -11.13
CA SER A 30 0.11 6.01 -11.26
C SER A 30 -0.60 5.93 -9.91
N ARG A 31 -0.23 4.96 -9.06
CA ARG A 31 -0.77 4.86 -7.71
C ARG A 31 -0.46 6.12 -6.88
N LEU A 32 0.78 6.59 -6.89
CA LEU A 32 1.18 7.79 -6.17
C LEU A 32 0.43 9.04 -6.67
N GLN A 33 0.25 9.16 -7.99
CA GLN A 33 -0.52 10.25 -8.59
C GLN A 33 -1.98 10.20 -8.15
N CYS A 34 -2.63 9.03 -8.22
CA CYS A 34 -4.00 8.84 -7.75
C CYS A 34 -4.16 9.19 -6.27
N GLU A 35 -3.27 8.69 -5.41
CA GLU A 35 -3.29 8.99 -3.96
C GLU A 35 -3.10 10.47 -3.67
N LYS A 36 -2.29 11.18 -4.48
CA LYS A 36 -2.09 12.63 -4.35
C LYS A 36 -3.31 13.43 -4.81
N ILE A 37 -3.92 13.04 -5.94
CA ILE A 37 -5.13 13.69 -6.48
C ILE A 37 -6.32 13.51 -5.52
N LEU A 38 -6.44 12.32 -4.92
CA LEU A 38 -7.55 11.94 -4.07
C LEU A 38 -7.21 12.02 -2.57
N GLN A 39 -6.20 12.81 -2.19
CA GLN A 39 -5.72 12.91 -0.81
C GLN A 39 -6.79 13.40 0.17
N ASP A 40 -7.73 14.21 -0.31
CA ASP A 40 -8.83 14.78 0.48
C ASP A 40 -10.06 13.85 0.52
N GLU A 41 -10.09 12.82 -0.32
CA GLU A 41 -11.17 11.83 -0.37
C GLU A 41 -11.04 10.81 0.78
N LYS A 42 -11.87 10.99 1.81
CA LYS A 42 -11.86 10.11 2.98
C LYS A 42 -12.20 8.67 2.59
N GLY A 43 -11.29 7.76 2.90
CA GLY A 43 -11.48 6.33 2.67
C GLY A 43 -10.91 5.82 1.35
N PHE A 44 -10.41 6.70 0.47
CA PHE A 44 -9.64 6.28 -0.69
C PHE A 44 -8.30 5.67 -0.27
N TYR A 45 -8.02 4.46 -0.74
CA TYR A 45 -6.74 3.79 -0.48
C TYR A 45 -6.50 2.67 -1.48
N VAL A 46 -5.26 2.57 -1.99
CA VAL A 46 -4.83 1.52 -2.91
C VAL A 46 -3.89 0.54 -2.16
N PRO A 47 -4.38 -0.65 -1.76
CA PRO A 47 -3.60 -1.60 -0.96
C PRO A 47 -2.43 -2.22 -1.74
N SER A 48 -2.60 -2.39 -3.05
CA SER A 48 -1.59 -2.86 -3.99
C SER A 48 -1.97 -2.39 -5.39
N LEU A 49 -0.98 -2.02 -6.20
CA LEU A 49 -1.14 -1.81 -7.64
C LEU A 49 0.13 -2.31 -8.33
N SER A 50 0.09 -3.56 -8.76
CA SER A 50 1.23 -4.33 -9.28
C SER A 50 0.70 -5.49 -10.12
N SER A 51 1.45 -5.92 -11.13
CA SER A 51 1.21 -7.16 -11.87
C SER A 51 1.70 -8.40 -11.12
N ARG A 52 2.47 -8.22 -10.04
CA ARG A 52 3.15 -9.30 -9.29
C ARG A 52 2.55 -9.56 -7.92
N VAL A 53 2.00 -8.53 -7.28
CA VAL A 53 1.56 -8.57 -5.88
C VAL A 53 0.14 -8.05 -5.76
N ILE A 54 -0.68 -8.80 -5.03
CA ILE A 54 -2.04 -8.41 -4.64
C ILE A 54 -2.20 -8.55 -3.13
N SER A 55 -2.78 -7.53 -2.49
CA SER A 55 -2.97 -7.49 -1.04
C SER A 55 -4.46 -7.59 -0.69
N TYR A 56 -4.82 -8.68 -0.01
CA TYR A 56 -6.11 -8.87 0.62
C TYR A 56 -5.96 -8.58 2.12
N LYS A 57 -6.56 -7.50 2.60
CA LYS A 57 -6.45 -7.06 4.00
C LYS A 57 -7.74 -6.41 4.49
N GLY A 58 -7.94 -6.36 5.80
CA GLY A 58 -9.14 -5.74 6.37
C GLY A 58 -9.15 -5.77 7.90
N LEU A 59 -10.15 -5.13 8.49
CA LEU A 59 -10.43 -5.15 9.92
C LEU A 59 -11.25 -6.40 10.28
N ILE A 60 -10.63 -7.57 10.14
CA ILE A 60 -11.28 -8.87 10.22
C ILE A 60 -10.40 -9.77 11.10
N LEU A 61 -11.02 -10.66 11.88
CA LEU A 61 -10.25 -11.72 12.55
C LEU A 61 -9.63 -12.63 11.49
N SER A 62 -8.38 -13.03 11.70
CA SER A 62 -7.59 -13.78 10.73
C SER A 62 -8.29 -15.06 10.25
N GLU A 63 -9.03 -15.74 11.14
CA GLU A 63 -9.80 -16.95 10.80
C GLU A 63 -10.91 -16.73 9.77
N TYR A 64 -11.50 -15.53 9.70
CA TYR A 64 -12.61 -15.21 8.77
C TYR A 64 -12.15 -14.53 7.47
N ILE A 65 -10.85 -14.33 7.24
CA ILE A 65 -10.38 -13.58 6.06
C ILE A 65 -10.77 -14.26 4.74
N THR A 66 -10.77 -15.60 4.71
CA THR A 66 -11.15 -16.37 3.51
C THR A 66 -12.66 -16.42 3.29
N ASP A 67 -13.45 -16.28 4.37
CA ASP A 67 -14.90 -16.14 4.28
C ASP A 67 -15.29 -14.77 3.73
N PHE A 68 -14.58 -13.71 4.16
CA PHE A 68 -14.79 -12.36 3.68
C PHE A 68 -14.33 -12.18 2.23
N TYR A 69 -13.13 -12.65 1.89
CA TYR A 69 -12.60 -12.62 0.53
C TYR A 69 -12.69 -13.99 -0.13
N SER A 70 -13.84 -14.28 -0.74
CA SER A 70 -14.10 -15.59 -1.37
C SER A 70 -13.10 -15.96 -2.48
N ASP A 71 -12.44 -14.98 -3.11
CA ASP A 71 -11.35 -15.18 -4.07
C ASP A 71 -10.22 -16.06 -3.50
N LEU A 72 -9.94 -15.93 -2.19
CA LEU A 72 -8.90 -16.69 -1.50
C LEU A 72 -9.24 -18.18 -1.37
N LYS A 73 -10.52 -18.56 -1.53
CA LYS A 73 -10.95 -19.97 -1.57
C LYS A 73 -10.87 -20.56 -2.98
N ASN A 74 -10.63 -19.74 -4.00
CA ASN A 74 -10.58 -20.19 -5.38
C ASN A 74 -9.29 -20.98 -5.66
N LYS A 75 -9.41 -22.22 -6.16
CA LYS A 75 -8.26 -23.08 -6.51
C LYS A 75 -7.35 -22.49 -7.60
N LYS A 76 -7.83 -21.48 -8.35
CA LYS A 76 -7.03 -20.72 -9.33
C LYS A 76 -6.12 -19.68 -8.67
N MET A 77 -6.40 -19.27 -7.43
CA MET A 77 -5.56 -18.36 -6.67
C MET A 77 -4.31 -19.12 -6.19
N LYS A 78 -3.23 -19.03 -6.96
CA LYS A 78 -1.96 -19.70 -6.70
C LYS A 78 -0.85 -18.67 -6.61
N THR A 79 0.07 -18.88 -5.68
CA THR A 79 1.24 -18.03 -5.49
C THR A 79 2.43 -18.89 -5.07
N SER A 80 3.64 -18.45 -5.41
CA SER A 80 4.89 -19.02 -4.88
C SER A 80 5.24 -18.49 -3.49
N LEU A 81 4.67 -17.34 -3.09
CA LEU A 81 4.97 -16.66 -1.83
C LEU A 81 3.70 -16.04 -1.24
N CYS A 82 3.56 -16.13 0.09
CA CYS A 82 2.50 -15.47 0.84
C CYS A 82 3.08 -14.80 2.09
N VAL A 83 2.69 -13.54 2.31
CA VAL A 83 3.01 -12.78 3.53
C VAL A 83 1.70 -12.47 4.24
N PHE A 84 1.63 -12.82 5.52
CA PHE A 84 0.46 -12.57 6.37
C PHE A 84 0.84 -11.73 7.58
N HIS A 85 -0.13 -11.00 8.13
CA HIS A 85 0.07 -10.18 9.31
C HIS A 85 -1.23 -10.06 10.11
N GLN A 86 -1.13 -10.19 11.43
CA GLN A 86 -2.21 -9.89 12.35
C GLN A 86 -1.77 -8.77 13.29
N ARG A 87 -2.50 -7.66 13.29
CA ARG A 87 -2.16 -6.50 14.10
C ARG A 87 -2.92 -6.52 15.42
N PHE A 88 -2.19 -6.36 16.53
CA PHE A 88 -2.76 -5.85 17.77
C PHE A 88 -2.55 -4.33 17.81
N SER A 89 -3.63 -3.56 17.85
CA SER A 89 -3.55 -2.10 17.90
C SER A 89 -3.88 -1.60 19.30
N THR A 90 -3.07 -0.67 19.81
CA THR A 90 -3.34 0.11 21.01
C THR A 90 -4.26 1.32 20.74
N ASN A 91 -4.67 1.54 19.49
CA ASN A 91 -5.55 2.65 19.10
C ASN A 91 -7.03 2.26 19.20
N THR A 92 -7.87 3.21 19.64
CA THR A 92 -9.31 3.01 19.86
C THR A 92 -10.17 3.11 18.60
N LEU A 93 -9.67 3.66 17.50
CA LEU A 93 -10.39 3.80 16.23
C LEU A 93 -9.70 3.00 15.12
N PRO A 94 -10.32 1.92 14.63
CA PRO A 94 -9.71 1.08 13.61
C PRO A 94 -9.93 1.67 12.21
N GLU A 95 -8.84 1.78 11.43
CA GLU A 95 -8.87 2.27 10.04
C GLU A 95 -8.42 1.16 9.08
N TRP A 96 -9.22 0.89 8.04
CA TRP A 96 -8.95 -0.18 7.05
C TRP A 96 -7.59 -0.06 6.36
N LYS A 97 -7.18 1.16 6.00
CA LYS A 97 -5.88 1.41 5.35
C LYS A 97 -4.69 1.01 6.21
N LEU A 98 -4.86 0.95 7.54
CA LEU A 98 -3.81 0.61 8.50
C LEU A 98 -3.70 -0.89 8.80
N ALA A 99 -4.59 -1.72 8.23
CA ALA A 99 -4.39 -3.16 8.20
C ALA A 99 -3.15 -3.48 7.33
N GLN A 100 -2.46 -4.56 7.68
CA GLN A 100 -1.26 -5.05 7.01
C GLN A 100 -1.54 -6.40 6.32
N PRO A 101 -0.74 -6.83 5.33
CA PRO A 101 0.53 -6.26 4.87
C PRO A 101 0.40 -4.90 4.15
N PHE A 102 1.48 -4.11 4.19
CA PHE A 102 1.68 -2.98 3.27
C PHE A 102 2.23 -3.49 1.93
N ARG A 103 2.56 -2.57 1.03
CA ARG A 103 2.87 -2.89 -0.37
C ARG A 103 4.14 -3.73 -0.51
N TYR A 104 5.12 -3.52 0.36
CA TYR A 104 6.40 -4.25 0.35
C TYR A 104 6.78 -4.84 1.72
N LEU A 105 5.99 -4.62 2.76
CA LEU A 105 6.36 -4.91 4.14
C LEU A 105 5.18 -5.41 4.97
N ALA A 106 5.47 -6.35 5.88
CA ALA A 106 4.71 -6.56 7.09
C ALA A 106 5.63 -6.33 8.30
N HIS A 107 5.17 -5.58 9.29
CA HIS A 107 5.96 -5.14 10.42
C HIS A 107 5.28 -5.45 11.75
N ASN A 108 5.96 -6.29 12.54
CA ASN A 108 5.60 -6.59 13.93
C ASN A 108 6.51 -5.79 14.87
N GLY A 109 5.94 -4.78 15.52
CA GLY A 109 6.64 -3.91 16.46
C GLY A 109 6.27 -2.44 16.28
N GLU A 110 7.07 -1.57 16.89
CA GLU A 110 6.91 -0.12 16.84
C GLU A 110 8.23 0.56 16.42
N ILE A 111 8.13 1.60 15.60
CA ILE A 111 9.29 2.38 15.17
C ILE A 111 9.40 3.60 16.07
N ASN A 112 10.09 3.44 17.20
CA ASN A 112 10.22 4.49 18.24
C ASN A 112 10.88 5.79 17.75
N THR A 113 11.58 5.76 16.61
CA THR A 113 12.31 6.90 16.04
C THR A 113 11.62 7.51 14.81
N ILE A 114 10.34 7.22 14.59
CA ILE A 114 9.62 7.60 13.36
C ILE A 114 9.69 9.11 13.06
N GLN A 115 9.59 9.98 14.07
CA GLN A 115 9.67 11.42 13.86
C GLN A 115 11.04 11.86 13.33
N GLY A 116 12.12 11.25 13.83
CA GLY A 116 13.47 11.46 13.33
C GLY A 116 13.61 11.02 11.88
N ASN A 117 13.09 9.84 11.53
CA ASN A 117 13.10 9.32 10.16
C ASN A 117 12.33 10.24 9.20
N ARG A 118 11.16 10.74 9.63
CA ARG A 118 10.37 11.72 8.86
C ARG A 118 11.15 13.01 8.64
N ASN A 119 11.71 13.58 9.70
CA ASN A 119 12.48 14.82 9.60
C ASN A 119 13.65 14.66 8.62
N TRP A 120 14.35 13.53 8.69
CA TRP A 120 15.44 13.21 7.77
C TRP A 120 14.99 13.06 6.32
N TYR A 121 13.85 12.43 6.08
CA TYR A 121 13.25 12.37 4.74
C TYR A 121 12.91 13.77 4.23
N PHE A 122 12.22 14.60 5.03
CA PHE A 122 11.83 15.95 4.60
C PHE A 122 13.04 16.85 4.32
N ALA A 123 14.13 16.70 5.08
CA ALA A 123 15.37 17.43 4.85
C ALA A 123 16.10 17.02 3.55
N ARG A 124 15.94 15.76 3.11
CA ARG A 124 16.67 15.21 1.95
C ARG A 124 15.82 15.02 0.70
N ARG A 125 14.50 15.08 0.79
CA ARG A 125 13.59 14.76 -0.33
C ARG A 125 13.88 15.54 -1.61
N ASN A 126 14.30 16.81 -1.51
CA ASN A 126 14.60 17.62 -2.69
C ASN A 126 15.91 17.22 -3.39
N LYS A 127 16.70 16.31 -2.78
CA LYS A 127 17.93 15.73 -3.36
C LYS A 127 17.71 14.29 -3.83
N LEU A 128 16.50 13.74 -3.69
CA LEU A 128 16.17 12.39 -4.15
C LEU A 128 15.84 12.44 -5.64
N GLU A 129 16.86 12.17 -6.45
CA GLU A 129 16.72 12.01 -7.90
C GLU A 129 16.99 10.55 -8.27
N ILE A 130 16.04 9.95 -9.00
CA ILE A 130 16.18 8.59 -9.51
C ILE A 130 16.07 8.70 -11.03
N GLU A 131 17.17 8.43 -11.72
CA GLU A 131 17.27 8.57 -13.18
C GLU A 131 16.18 7.76 -13.92
N SER A 132 15.89 6.56 -13.41
CA SER A 132 14.85 5.68 -13.96
C SER A 132 13.41 6.04 -13.56
N LEU A 133 13.23 7.03 -12.67
CA LEU A 133 11.94 7.50 -12.17
C LEU A 133 11.95 9.04 -11.99
N PRO A 134 12.17 9.82 -13.07
CA PRO A 134 12.34 11.27 -12.97
C PRO A 134 11.09 11.99 -12.45
N GLU A 135 9.90 11.41 -12.70
CA GLU A 135 8.61 11.94 -12.24
C GLU A 135 8.46 11.94 -10.71
N LEU A 136 9.23 11.11 -10.01
CA LEU A 136 9.13 10.96 -8.56
C LEU A 136 9.39 12.27 -7.81
N SER A 137 10.28 13.10 -8.34
CA SER A 137 10.61 14.43 -7.82
C SER A 137 9.36 15.33 -7.68
N LYS A 138 8.42 15.24 -8.62
CA LYS A 138 7.15 16.01 -8.64
C LYS A 138 6.09 15.44 -7.69
N LEU A 139 6.29 14.21 -7.23
CA LEU A 139 5.34 13.49 -6.36
C LEU A 139 5.65 13.67 -4.88
N HIS A 140 6.78 14.28 -4.51
CA HIS A 140 7.04 14.62 -3.11
C HIS A 140 5.92 15.53 -2.52
N PRO A 141 5.62 15.39 -1.21
CA PRO A 141 6.12 14.34 -0.32
C PRO A 141 5.46 12.97 -0.57
N LEU A 142 6.26 11.91 -0.63
CA LEU A 142 5.84 10.50 -0.69
C LEU A 142 5.34 9.95 0.65
N ILE A 143 5.72 10.58 1.76
CA ILE A 143 5.29 10.23 3.11
C ILE A 143 4.63 11.45 3.76
N SER A 144 3.53 11.23 4.48
CA SER A 144 2.91 12.25 5.32
C SER A 144 3.68 12.45 6.62
N ARG A 145 3.58 13.66 7.19
CA ARG A 145 4.13 13.98 8.52
C ARG A 145 3.38 13.28 9.65
N ASP A 146 2.09 12.98 9.45
CA ASP A 146 1.17 12.62 10.53
C ASP A 146 0.59 11.20 10.42
N SER A 147 1.16 10.35 9.55
CA SER A 147 0.61 9.01 9.33
C SER A 147 1.02 7.98 10.38
N SER A 148 0.49 6.76 10.27
CA SER A 148 1.04 5.60 10.98
C SER A 148 2.48 5.29 10.54
N ASP A 149 3.28 4.80 11.47
CA ASP A 149 4.73 4.59 11.33
C ASP A 149 5.12 3.63 10.20
N SER A 150 4.26 2.65 9.91
CA SER A 150 4.55 1.61 8.93
C SER A 150 3.91 1.84 7.55
N ILE A 151 3.06 2.85 7.38
CA ILE A 151 2.24 3.01 6.16
C ILE A 151 3.06 3.37 4.90
N TYR A 152 4.30 3.83 5.09
CA TYR A 152 5.18 4.30 4.01
C TYR A 152 6.50 3.55 3.90
N ALA A 153 6.61 2.40 4.56
CA ALA A 153 7.71 1.48 4.35
C ALA A 153 7.37 0.46 3.25
#